data_AF-A0A672R6X2-F1
#
_entry.id   AF-A0A672R6X2-F1
#
_cell.length_a   1.000
_cell.length_b   1.000
_cell.length_c   1.000
_cell.angle_alpha   90.00
_cell.angle_beta   90.00
_cell.angle_gamma   90.00
#
_symmetry.space_group_name_H-M   'P 1'
#
loop_
_entity.id
_entity.type
_entity.pdbx_description
1 polymer ?
#
loop_
_entity_poly.entity_id
_entity_poly.type
_entity_poly.pdbx_seq_one_letter_code
_entity_poly.pdbx_strand_id
1 'polypeptide(L)'
;MFHGVGLTQEGLKDWLRHCAKQKVAKKIKKNKRTLTPQEIRYIHVKRHLDPLPPGYFYNGHHFVSFFGEKQNFHPLMDQFIDEYVQEANEEIEHFNRKVDLQPHVDLFDP
;
A
#
# COMPACT_ATOMS: atom_id res chain seq x y z
N MET A 1 18.47 -25.76 -28.75
CA MET A 1 17.61 -26.26 -29.85
C MET A 1 16.48 -27.05 -29.21
N PHE A 2 15.23 -26.62 -29.40
CA PHE A 2 14.04 -27.28 -28.81
C PHE A 2 13.39 -28.19 -29.86
N HIS A 3 12.97 -29.38 -29.46
CA HIS A 3 12.27 -30.35 -30.32
C HIS A 3 11.01 -30.85 -29.62
N GLY A 4 9.90 -31.01 -30.35
CA GLY A 4 8.62 -31.46 -29.82
C GLY A 4 7.47 -31.31 -30.83
N VAL A 5 6.31 -31.88 -30.50
CA VAL A 5 5.09 -31.82 -31.34
C VAL A 5 4.20 -30.67 -30.85
N GLY A 6 3.70 -29.84 -31.76
CA GLY A 6 2.79 -28.73 -31.42
C GLY A 6 3.48 -27.48 -30.85
N LEU A 7 4.81 -27.40 -30.91
CA LEU A 7 5.55 -26.20 -30.52
C LEU A 7 5.46 -25.13 -31.61
N THR A 8 4.98 -23.95 -31.26
CA THR A 8 5.06 -22.74 -32.10
C THR A 8 6.17 -21.83 -31.60
N GLN A 9 6.76 -21.05 -32.50
CA GLN A 9 7.81 -20.11 -32.13
C GLN A 9 7.30 -19.06 -31.15
N GLU A 10 6.08 -18.55 -31.37
CA GLU A 10 5.42 -17.53 -30.54
C GLU A 10 5.13 -18.10 -29.15
N GLY A 11 4.58 -19.32 -29.08
CA GLY A 11 4.33 -19.98 -27.80
C GLY A 11 5.60 -20.24 -27.00
N LEU A 12 6.69 -20.61 -27.67
CA LEU A 12 7.99 -20.81 -27.03
C LEU A 12 8.59 -19.48 -26.52
N LYS A 13 8.49 -18.41 -27.32
CA LYS A 13 8.92 -17.06 -26.91
C LYS A 13 8.13 -16.58 -25.70
N ASP A 14 6.81 -16.73 -25.70
CA ASP A 14 5.97 -16.34 -24.57
C ASP A 14 6.32 -17.14 -23.31
N TRP A 15 6.59 -18.44 -23.44
CA TRP A 15 7.02 -19.23 -22.30
C TRP A 15 8.36 -18.77 -21.73
N LEU A 16 9.35 -18.51 -22.60
CA LEU A 16 10.66 -18.00 -22.21
C LEU A 16 10.61 -16.59 -21.61
N ARG A 17 9.66 -15.73 -22.03
CA ARG A 17 9.42 -14.43 -21.39
C ARG A 17 9.08 -14.59 -19.91
N HIS A 18 8.27 -15.58 -19.53
CA HIS A 18 7.93 -15.83 -18.12
C HIS A 18 9.13 -16.27 -17.27
N CYS A 19 10.17 -16.82 -17.89
CA CYS A 19 11.43 -17.16 -17.22
C CYS A 19 12.36 -15.95 -17.05
N ALA A 20 12.10 -14.84 -17.75
CA ALA A 20 12.87 -13.61 -17.66
C ALA A 20 12.32 -12.66 -16.57
N LYS A 21 13.17 -11.73 -16.12
CA LYS A 21 12.81 -10.73 -15.12
C LYS A 21 11.68 -9.85 -15.65
N GLN A 22 10.49 -9.99 -15.07
CA GLN A 22 9.32 -9.21 -15.46
C GLN A 22 9.46 -7.75 -15.03
N LYS A 23 8.84 -6.84 -15.81
CA LYS A 23 8.67 -5.46 -15.38
C LYS A 23 7.89 -5.44 -14.07
N VAL A 24 8.46 -4.81 -13.06
CA VAL A 24 7.79 -4.68 -11.77
C VAL A 24 6.53 -3.83 -11.96
N ALA A 25 5.39 -4.32 -11.48
CA ALA A 25 4.13 -3.59 -11.59
C ALA A 25 4.15 -2.33 -10.71
N LYS A 26 3.51 -1.25 -11.19
CA LYS A 26 3.31 -0.03 -10.40
C LYS A 26 2.39 -0.33 -9.21
N LYS A 27 2.70 0.29 -8.08
CA LYS A 27 1.83 0.27 -6.91
C LYS A 27 0.67 1.26 -7.09
N ILE A 28 -0.51 0.88 -6.62
CA ILE A 28 -1.71 1.71 -6.65
C ILE A 28 -1.71 2.63 -5.43
N LYS A 29 -2.04 3.91 -5.63
CA LYS A 29 -2.18 4.88 -4.54
C LYS A 29 -3.28 4.45 -3.55
N LYS A 30 -3.00 4.65 -2.27
CA LYS A 30 -3.94 4.43 -1.17
C LYS A 30 -4.86 5.63 -0.99
N ASN A 31 -6.05 5.36 -0.48
CA ASN A 31 -7.01 6.31 0.04
C ASN A 31 -7.76 5.68 1.22
N LYS A 32 -8.58 6.46 1.95
CA LYS A 32 -9.33 5.99 3.12
C LYS A 32 -10.15 4.72 2.86
N ARG A 33 -10.68 4.55 1.64
CA ARG A 33 -11.54 3.40 1.27
C ARG A 33 -10.73 2.14 0.96
N THR A 34 -9.46 2.28 0.58
CA THR A 34 -8.59 1.14 0.24
C THR A 34 -7.81 0.61 1.44
N LEU A 35 -7.84 1.32 2.58
CA LEU A 35 -7.18 0.87 3.79
C LEU A 35 -7.90 -0.34 4.39
N THR A 36 -7.13 -1.35 4.72
CA THR A 36 -7.61 -2.53 5.42
C THR A 36 -7.87 -2.23 6.90
N PRO A 37 -8.77 -2.98 7.56
CA PRO A 37 -8.96 -2.84 9.01
C PRO A 37 -7.68 -3.06 9.82
N GLN A 38 -6.74 -3.87 9.33
CA GLN A 38 -5.45 -4.11 9.98
C GLN A 38 -4.55 -2.88 9.91
N GLU A 39 -4.51 -2.18 8.76
CA GLU A 39 -3.77 -0.92 8.62
C GLU A 39 -4.34 0.17 9.52
N ILE A 40 -5.68 0.28 9.59
CA ILE A 40 -6.33 1.24 10.50
C ILE A 40 -5.94 0.95 11.96
N ARG A 41 -5.94 -0.33 12.38
CA ARG A 41 -5.46 -0.71 13.72
C ARG A 41 -3.98 -0.39 13.93
N TYR A 42 -3.15 -0.61 12.92
CA TYR A 42 -1.73 -0.31 12.98
C TYR A 42 -1.48 1.20 13.18
N ILE A 43 -2.16 2.04 12.38
CA ILE A 43 -2.11 3.51 12.50
C ILE A 43 -2.51 3.92 13.92
N HIS A 44 -3.59 3.33 14.46
CA HIS A 44 -4.04 3.61 15.81
C HIS A 44 -2.97 3.20 16.85
N VAL A 45 -2.47 1.97 16.82
CA VAL A 45 -1.47 1.48 17.78
C VAL A 45 -0.22 2.35 17.79
N LYS A 46 0.20 2.88 16.63
CA LYS A 46 1.36 3.76 16.53
C LYS A 46 1.16 5.13 17.20
N ARG A 47 -0.09 5.62 17.27
CA ARG A 47 -0.42 7.03 17.60
C ARG A 47 -1.43 7.20 18.74
N HIS A 48 -1.98 6.12 19.31
CA HIS A 48 -3.05 6.19 20.32
C HIS A 48 -2.62 6.80 21.67
N LEU A 49 -1.31 6.97 21.89
CA LEU A 49 -0.74 7.64 23.07
C LEU A 49 -0.37 9.10 22.79
N ASP A 50 -0.65 9.60 21.58
CA ASP A 50 -0.45 11.00 21.26
C ASP A 50 -1.34 11.89 22.14
N PRO A 51 -0.98 13.16 22.34
CA PRO A 51 -1.78 14.09 23.13
C PRO A 51 -3.22 14.18 22.60
N LEU A 52 -4.16 14.01 23.52
CA LEU A 52 -5.57 14.12 23.19
C LEU A 52 -5.95 15.59 22.92
N PRO A 53 -6.88 15.82 21.97
CA PRO A 53 -7.44 17.15 21.78
C PRO A 53 -8.18 17.62 23.05
N PRO A 54 -8.30 18.94 23.27
CA PRO A 54 -9.01 19.48 24.42
C PRO A 54 -10.41 18.91 24.56
N GLY A 55 -10.79 18.57 25.79
CA GLY A 55 -12.10 17.97 26.07
C GLY A 55 -12.16 16.46 25.82
N TYR A 56 -11.05 15.79 25.51
CA TYR A 56 -10.98 14.33 25.49
C TYR A 56 -10.08 13.79 26.59
N PHE A 57 -10.45 12.61 27.11
CA PHE A 57 -9.61 11.84 28.02
C PHE A 57 -9.73 10.34 27.73
N TYR A 58 -8.72 9.57 28.12
CA TYR A 58 -8.77 8.12 28.06
C TYR A 58 -9.11 7.57 29.45
N ASN A 59 -10.20 6.80 29.56
CA ASN A 59 -10.68 6.30 30.85
C ASN A 59 -10.15 4.90 31.22
N GLY A 60 -9.12 4.41 30.52
CA GLY A 60 -8.59 3.05 30.68
C GLY A 60 -9.22 2.02 29.74
N HIS A 61 -10.34 2.34 29.09
CA HIS A 61 -11.02 1.43 28.15
C HIS A 61 -11.46 2.11 26.84
N HIS A 62 -11.89 3.37 26.90
CA HIS A 62 -12.36 4.16 25.77
C HIS A 62 -11.78 5.58 25.81
N PHE A 63 -11.72 6.21 24.66
CA PHE A 63 -11.60 7.66 24.59
C PHE A 63 -12.99 8.25 24.81
N VAL A 64 -13.05 9.24 25.69
CA VAL A 64 -14.30 9.85 26.14
C VAL A 64 -14.23 11.35 25.90
N SER A 65 -15.24 11.89 25.22
CA SER A 65 -15.39 13.34 25.04
C SER A 65 -15.92 13.99 26.31
N PHE A 66 -15.83 15.32 26.41
CA PHE A 66 -16.31 16.09 27.55
C PHE A 66 -17.82 15.91 27.77
N PHE A 67 -18.57 15.64 26.69
CA PHE A 67 -20.01 15.35 26.73
C PHE A 67 -20.32 13.88 27.05
N GLY A 68 -19.31 13.04 27.27
CA GLY A 68 -19.45 11.64 27.65
C GLY A 68 -19.56 10.65 26.48
N GLU A 69 -19.38 11.09 25.24
CA GLU A 69 -19.38 10.22 24.07
C GLU A 69 -18.15 9.30 24.11
N LYS A 70 -18.35 8.01 23.79
CA LYS A 70 -17.31 6.99 23.88
C LYS A 70 -16.91 6.50 22.51
N GLN A 71 -15.63 6.29 22.30
CA GLN A 71 -15.08 5.77 21.06
C GLN A 71 -13.88 4.86 21.33
N ASN A 72 -13.70 3.85 20.47
CA ASN A 72 -12.64 2.86 20.59
C ASN A 72 -11.30 3.35 20.02
N PHE A 73 -11.36 4.31 19.10
CA PHE A 73 -10.18 4.87 18.44
C PHE A 73 -9.89 6.27 18.96
N HIS A 74 -8.63 6.66 18.86
CA HIS A 74 -8.17 8.02 19.15
C HIS A 74 -9.02 9.05 18.39
N PRO A 75 -9.40 10.19 18.99
CA PRO A 75 -10.26 11.20 18.35
C PRO A 75 -9.67 11.82 17.09
N LEU A 76 -8.36 11.80 16.95
CA LEU A 76 -7.66 12.27 15.75
C LEU A 76 -7.39 11.15 14.73
N MET A 77 -8.13 10.03 14.78
CA MET A 77 -7.89 8.89 13.89
C MET A 77 -7.97 9.26 12.41
N ASP A 78 -8.92 10.10 12.02
CA ASP A 78 -9.05 10.55 10.62
C ASP A 78 -7.81 11.34 10.16
N GLN A 79 -7.28 12.21 11.02
CA GLN A 79 -6.05 12.94 10.73
C GLN A 79 -4.86 11.99 10.60
N PHE A 80 -4.73 11.01 11.51
CA PHE A 80 -3.66 10.02 11.44
C PHE A 80 -3.73 9.17 10.17
N ILE A 81 -4.96 8.86 9.71
CA ILE A 81 -5.18 8.16 8.44
C ILE A 81 -4.75 9.03 7.27
N ASP A 82 -5.10 10.32 7.27
CA ASP A 82 -4.72 11.26 6.20
C ASP A 82 -3.19 11.40 6.10
N GLU A 83 -2.51 11.60 7.24
CA GLU A 83 -1.05 11.64 7.33
C GLU A 83 -0.42 10.34 6.78
N TYR A 84 -0.91 9.18 7.21
CA TYR A 84 -0.43 7.89 6.75
C TYR A 84 -0.63 7.67 5.25
N VAL A 85 -1.80 8.03 4.72
CA VAL A 85 -2.11 7.89 3.29
C VAL A 85 -1.20 8.80 2.46
N GLN A 86 -0.94 10.01 2.94
CA GLN A 86 -0.01 10.92 2.27
C GLN A 86 1.40 10.31 2.21
N GLU A 87 1.97 9.93 3.35
CA GLU A 87 3.31 9.33 3.43
C GLU A 87 3.42 8.08 2.54
N ALA A 88 2.47 7.16 2.65
CA ALA A 88 2.46 5.94 1.84
C ALA A 88 2.35 6.23 0.33
N ASN A 89 1.60 7.26 -0.06
CA ASN A 89 1.47 7.65 -1.46
C ASN A 89 2.74 8.30 -2.00
N GLU A 90 3.45 9.08 -1.20
CA GLU A 90 4.75 9.64 -1.58
C GLU A 90 5.78 8.52 -1.85
N GLU A 91 5.80 7.49 -1.00
CA GLU A 91 6.62 6.29 -1.22
C GLU A 91 6.23 5.52 -2.49
N ILE A 92 4.93 5.36 -2.72
CA ILE A 92 4.39 4.71 -3.92
C ILE A 92 4.79 5.48 -5.19
N GLU A 93 4.72 6.81 -5.16
CA GLU A 93 5.15 7.63 -6.28
C GLU A 93 6.64 7.49 -6.55
N HIS A 94 7.47 7.53 -5.51
CA HIS A 94 8.91 7.31 -5.65
C HIS A 94 9.22 5.95 -6.26
N PHE A 95 8.54 4.91 -5.80
CA PHE A 95 8.65 3.57 -6.35
C PHE A 95 8.21 3.53 -7.82
N ASN A 96 7.06 4.10 -8.15
CA ASN A 96 6.52 4.10 -9.51
C ASN A 96 7.42 4.87 -10.48
N ARG A 97 8.02 5.99 -10.05
CA ARG A 97 9.04 6.71 -10.84
C ARG A 97 10.25 5.83 -11.14
N LYS A 98 10.74 5.07 -10.14
CA LYS A 98 11.84 4.10 -10.37
C LYS A 98 11.45 2.98 -11.33
N VAL A 99 10.20 2.53 -11.29
CA VAL A 99 9.66 1.54 -12.24
C VAL A 99 9.57 2.12 -13.66
N ASP A 100 9.21 3.39 -13.80
CA ASP A 100 9.15 4.07 -15.11
C ASP A 100 10.52 4.28 -15.74
N LEU A 101 11.54 4.54 -14.93
CA LEU A 101 12.92 4.70 -15.39
C LEU A 101 13.60 3.37 -15.76
N GLN A 102 13.05 2.22 -15.36
CA GLN A 102 13.61 0.93 -15.75
C GLN A 102 13.25 0.62 -17.20
N PRO A 103 14.24 0.55 -18.12
CA PRO A 103 13.99 0.11 -19.47
C PRO A 103 13.49 -1.34 -19.43
N HIS A 104 12.35 -1.59 -20.05
CA HIS A 104 11.90 -2.94 -20.31
C HIS A 104 12.39 -3.33 -21.69
N VAL A 105 13.45 -4.15 -21.73
CA VAL A 105 13.94 -4.78 -22.96
C VAL A 105 13.28 -6.15 -23.02
N ASP A 106 12.50 -6.41 -24.06
CA ASP A 106 11.95 -7.74 -24.28
C ASP A 106 13.10 -8.71 -24.54
N LEU A 107 12.98 -9.96 -24.06
CA LEU A 107 14.03 -10.96 -24.23
C LEU A 107 14.39 -11.22 -25.71
N PHE A 108 13.44 -10.95 -26.62
CA PHE A 108 13.59 -11.19 -28.06
C PHE A 108 13.62 -9.91 -28.91
N ASP A 109 13.53 -8.72 -28.29
CA ASP A 109 13.69 -7.44 -29.00
C ASP A 109 15.05 -6.82 -28.64
N PRO A 110 15.92 -6.55 -29.63
CA PRO A 110 17.30 -6.05 -29.42
C PRO A 110 17.40 -4.57 -29.02
#